data_AF-A0A6V7J0L1-F1
#
_entry.id   AF-A0A6V7J0L1-F1
#
_cell.length_a   1.000
_cell.length_b   1.000
_cell.length_c   1.000
_cell.angle_alpha   90.00
_cell.angle_beta   90.00
_cell.angle_gamma   90.00
#
_symmetry.space_group_name_H-M   'P 1'
#
loop_
_entity.id
_entity.type
_entity.pdbx_description
1 polymer ?
#
loop_
_entity_poly.entity_id
_entity_poly.type
_entity_poly.pdbx_seq_one_letter_code
_entity_poly.pdbx_strand_id
1 'polypeptide(L)' 'DSAAYEDWKHWKYPNLLEVLQEFPSVKPYAPLFVLHLTPLQPRFYSISSSPLVHQGQIHLTVAVVQYKSQ' A
#
# COMPACT_ATOMS: atom_id res chain seq x y z
N ASP A 1 -19.81 8.02 -14.35
CA ASP A 1 -20.32 6.66 -14.55
C ASP A 1 -19.52 5.72 -13.64
N SER A 2 -20.16 5.03 -12.69
CA SER A 2 -19.41 4.22 -11.72
C SER A 2 -18.77 2.99 -12.37
N ALA A 3 -19.33 2.50 -13.48
CA ALA A 3 -18.77 1.37 -14.22
C ALA A 3 -17.37 1.69 -14.78
N ALA A 4 -17.22 2.85 -15.43
CA ALA A 4 -15.94 3.30 -15.98
C ALA A 4 -14.85 3.46 -14.91
N TYR A 5 -15.22 3.93 -13.70
CA TYR A 5 -14.28 4.03 -12.58
C TYR A 5 -13.85 2.65 -12.06
N GLU A 6 -14.80 1.73 -11.89
CA GLU A 6 -14.50 0.38 -11.41
C GLU A 6 -13.62 -0.38 -12.41
N ASP A 7 -13.89 -0.29 -13.71
CA ASP A 7 -13.06 -0.87 -14.76
C ASP A 7 -11.64 -0.30 -14.74
N TRP A 8 -11.51 1.04 -14.72
CA TRP A 8 -10.20 1.70 -14.68
C TRP A 8 -9.40 1.29 -13.43
N LYS A 9 -10.04 1.30 -12.24
CA LYS A 9 -9.41 0.91 -10.97
C LYS A 9 -8.97 -0.55 -11.00
N HIS A 10 -9.78 -1.46 -11.55
CA HIS A 10 -9.47 -2.88 -11.62
C HIS A 10 -8.28 -3.17 -12.55
N TRP A 11 -8.27 -2.54 -13.73
CA TRP A 11 -7.24 -2.80 -14.74
C TRP A 11 -5.92 -2.09 -14.47
N LYS A 12 -5.95 -0.87 -13.91
CA LYS A 12 -4.74 -0.08 -13.62
C LYS A 12 -4.16 -0.38 -12.25
N TYR A 13 -5.01 -0.71 -11.28
CA TYR A 13 -4.66 -0.83 -9.86
C TYR A 13 -3.74 0.31 -9.38
N PRO A 14 -4.13 1.59 -9.62
CA PRO A 14 -3.20 2.69 -9.47
C PRO A 14 -3.02 3.06 -8.00
N ASN A 15 -1.80 3.44 -7.65
CA ASN A 15 -1.55 4.13 -6.39
C ASN A 15 -1.81 5.64 -6.55
N LEU A 16 -1.91 6.35 -5.43
CA LEU A 16 -2.29 7.76 -5.42
C LEU A 16 -1.37 8.67 -6.26
N LEU A 17 -0.08 8.37 -6.31
CA LEU A 17 0.88 9.14 -7.10
C LEU A 17 0.61 9.00 -8.60
N GLU A 18 0.32 7.78 -9.06
CA GLU A 18 -0.03 7.52 -10.47
C GLU A 18 -1.28 8.29 -10.88
N VAL A 19 -2.29 8.36 -10.01
CA VAL A 19 -3.50 9.16 -10.27
C VAL A 19 -3.17 10.64 -10.44
N LEU A 20 -2.34 11.21 -9.56
CA LEU A 20 -1.96 12.63 -9.65
C LEU A 20 -1.09 12.93 -10.88
N GLN A 21 -0.31 11.95 -11.37
CA GLN A 21 0.46 12.07 -12.60
C GLN A 21 -0.42 11.98 -13.86
N GLU A 22 -1.43 11.12 -13.85
CA GLU A 22 -2.40 10.97 -14.95
C GLU A 22 -3.29 12.21 -15.10
N PHE A 23 -3.64 12.85 -13.98
CA PHE A 23 -4.49 14.05 -13.95
C PHE A 23 -3.73 15.29 -13.42
N PRO A 24 -2.78 15.85 -14.19
CA PRO A 24 -1.89 16.93 -13.71
C PRO A 24 -2.61 18.26 -13.45
N SER A 25 -3.87 18.41 -13.89
CA SER A 25 -4.72 19.56 -13.55
C SER A 25 -5.17 19.54 -12.09
N VAL A 26 -5.15 18.38 -11.43
CA VAL A 26 -5.60 18.18 -10.05
C VAL A 26 -4.50 18.68 -9.10
N LYS A 27 -4.81 19.75 -8.36
CA LYS A 27 -3.89 20.37 -7.38
C LYS A 27 -4.58 20.47 -6.02
N PRO A 28 -4.67 19.36 -5.28
CA PRO A 28 -5.41 19.34 -4.02
C PRO A 28 -4.64 20.12 -2.95
N TYR A 29 -5.37 20.77 -2.04
CA TYR A 29 -4.75 21.39 -0.88
C TYR A 29 -4.24 20.29 0.07
N ALA A 30 -2.92 20.23 0.26
CA ALA A 30 -2.26 19.09 0.91
C ALA A 30 -2.83 18.72 2.30
N PRO A 31 -3.14 19.66 3.21
CA PRO A 31 -3.73 19.31 4.50
C PRO A 31 -5.08 18.61 4.40
N LEU A 32 -5.98 19.09 3.53
CA LEU A 32 -7.28 18.43 3.31
C LEU A 32 -7.09 17.06 2.67
N PHE A 33 -6.13 16.94 1.77
CA PHE A 33 -5.83 15.69 1.09
C PHE A 33 -5.37 14.60 2.07
N VAL A 34 -4.48 14.94 3.01
CA VAL A 34 -4.00 14.02 4.05
C VAL A 34 -5.14 13.54 4.96
N LEU A 35 -6.14 14.38 5.25
CA LEU A 35 -7.30 13.99 6.07
C LEU A 35 -8.16 12.90 5.42
N HIS A 36 -8.07 12.70 4.10
CA HIS A 36 -8.82 11.66 3.38
C HIS A 36 -8.02 10.36 3.23
N LEU A 37 -6.75 10.31 3.64
CA LEU A 37 -5.93 9.10 3.56
C LEU A 37 -6.28 8.12 4.66
N THR A 38 -6.24 6.83 4.33
CA THR A 38 -6.36 5.78 5.34
C THR A 38 -5.04 5.63 6.11
N PRO A 39 -5.08 5.43 7.44
CA PRO A 39 -3.88 5.16 8.22
C PRO A 39 -3.16 3.90 7.75
N LEU A 40 -1.82 3.97 7.70
CA LEU A 40 -0.98 2.84 7.33
C LEU A 40 -1.12 1.72 8.37
N GLN A 41 -1.65 0.57 7.95
CA GLN A 41 -1.87 -0.57 8.83
C GLN A 41 -0.56 -1.34 9.13
N PRO A 42 -0.38 -1.88 10.35
CA PRO A 42 0.73 -2.79 10.63
C PRO A 42 0.59 -4.08 9.82
N ARG A 43 1.73 -4.68 9.43
CA ARG A 43 1.76 -6.00 8.79
C ARG A 43 2.22 -7.03 9.80
N PHE A 44 1.39 -8.03 10.04
CA PHE A 44 1.70 -9.13 10.95
C PHE A 44 2.44 -10.24 10.21
N TYR A 45 3.41 -10.83 10.89
CA TYR A 45 4.22 -11.93 10.37
C TYR A 45 4.33 -13.03 11.43
N SER A 46 4.47 -14.27 10.95
CA SER A 46 4.73 -15.41 11.81
C SER A 46 6.18 -15.38 12.31
N ILE A 47 6.37 -15.61 13.61
CA ILE A 47 7.70 -15.79 14.20
C ILE A 47 8.29 -17.09 13.68
N SER A 48 9.50 -17.02 13.09
CA SER A 48 10.20 -18.18 12.53
C SER A 48 11.37 -18.67 13.39
N SER A 49 11.40 -18.31 14.68
CA SER A 49 12.40 -18.70 15.67
C SER A 49 11.79 -19.42 16.89
N SER A 50 12.59 -20.27 17.53
CA SER A 50 12.25 -20.85 18.84
C SER A 50 12.86 -20.02 19.98
N PRO A 51 12.08 -19.62 21.00
CA PRO A 51 12.59 -18.84 22.13
C PRO A 51 13.55 -19.63 23.04
N LEU A 52 13.52 -20.96 22.99
CA LEU A 52 14.45 -21.82 23.73
C LEU A 52 15.85 -21.83 23.11
N VAL A 53 15.92 -21.67 21.78
CA VAL A 53 17.19 -21.70 21.03
C VAL A 53 17.72 -20.28 20.80
N HIS A 54 16.83 -19.31 20.59
CA HIS A 54 17.16 -17.93 20.27
C HIS A 54 16.58 -16.97 21.31
N GLN A 55 17.15 -16.97 22.52
CA GLN A 55 16.73 -16.07 23.60
C GLN A 55 16.97 -14.61 23.22
N GLY A 56 15.97 -13.76 23.47
CA GLY A 56 16.04 -12.32 23.19
C GLY A 56 15.97 -11.94 21.70
N GLN A 57 15.66 -12.88 20.81
CA GLN A 57 15.56 -12.64 19.37
C GLN A 57 14.19 -13.07 18.81
N ILE A 58 13.73 -12.36 17.79
CA ILE A 58 12.56 -12.71 16.98
C ILE A 58 13.03 -12.77 15.53
N HIS A 59 12.88 -13.93 14.88
CA HIS A 59 13.19 -14.08 13.45
C HIS A 59 11.91 -14.00 12.63
N LEU A 60 12.04 -13.48 11.41
CA LEU A 60 10.97 -13.39 10.42
C LEU A 60 11.47 -13.99 9.10
N THR A 61 10.65 -14.84 8.49
CA THR A 61 10.90 -15.38 7.15
C THR A 61 9.81 -14.86 6.22
N VAL A 62 10.17 -13.92 5.33
CA VAL A 62 9.20 -13.20 4.49
C VAL A 62 9.67 -13.12 3.05
N ALA A 63 8.73 -13.05 2.11
CA ALA A 63 9.01 -12.74 0.72
C ALA A 63 8.89 -11.24 0.46
N VAL A 64 9.70 -10.71 -0.46
CA VAL A 64 9.57 -9.33 -0.92
C VAL A 64 8.41 -9.24 -1.91
N VAL A 65 7.44 -8.36 -1.64
CA VAL A 65 6.34 -8.08 -2.57
C VAL A 65 6.79 -6.97 -3.50
N GLN A 66 7.00 -7.32 -4.77
CA GLN A 66 7.33 -6.38 -5.83
C GLN A 66 6.45 -6.65 -7.05
N TYR A 67 5.76 -5.61 -7.52
CA TYR A 67 4.93 -5.65 -8.72
C TYR A 67 4.96 -4.28 -9.41
N LYS A 68 4.49 -4.24 -10.65
CA LYS A 68 4.33 -3.01 -11.42
C LYS A 68 2.84 -2.82 -11.73
N SER A 69 2.25 -1.74 -11.22
CA SER A 69 0.96 -1.21 -11.67
C SER A 69 1.06 -0.67 -13.10
N GLN A 70 -0.08 -0.62 -13.81
CA GLN A 70 -0.16 -0.24 -15.23
C GLN A 70 -0.31 1.25 -15.47
#